data_AF-A0A4Z0MAP1-F1
#
_entry.id   AF-A0A4Z0MAP1-F1
#
_cell.length_a   1.000
_cell.length_b   1.000
_cell.length_c   1.000
_cell.angle_alpha   90.00
_cell.angle_beta   90.00
_cell.angle_gamma   90.00
#
_symmetry.space_group_name_H-M   'P 1'
#
loop_
_entity.id
_entity.type
_entity.pdbx_description
1 polymer ?
#
loop_
_entity_poly.entity_id
_entity_poly.type
_entity_poly.pdbx_seq_one_letter_code
_entity_poly.pdbx_strand_id
1 'polypeptide(L)'
;MATKKPKLGLPPTPPSSLSNSAMQEMINKGGSVLEPVATAPAKAAPEEDKLKSFTFKIYESELAQIRAIQDSLPKRDRISIHDFVLAAVKEKIVKMAKKSNLK
;
A
#
# COMPACT_ATOMS: atom_id res chain seq x y z
N MET A 1 64.77 17.53 23.72
CA MET A 1 64.43 16.82 24.98
C MET A 1 62.97 16.37 24.87
N ALA A 2 62.69 15.08 25.12
CA ALA A 2 61.36 14.48 25.05
C ALA A 2 60.95 13.96 26.45
N THR A 3 59.73 14.25 26.88
CA THR A 3 59.14 13.78 28.15
C THR A 3 57.99 12.79 27.88
N LYS A 4 57.98 11.70 28.65
CA LYS A 4 57.23 10.42 28.49
C LYS A 4 55.77 10.52 28.99
N LYS A 5 54.79 9.74 28.47
CA LYS A 5 54.32 8.38 28.89
C LYS A 5 53.01 8.03 28.10
N PRO A 6 52.45 6.79 28.14
CA PRO A 6 53.05 5.45 28.03
C PRO A 6 52.38 4.58 26.93
N LYS A 7 53.08 3.51 26.52
CA LYS A 7 52.56 2.38 25.74
C LYS A 7 51.50 1.60 26.54
N LEU A 8 50.34 1.35 25.94
CA LEU A 8 49.36 0.34 26.38
C LEU A 8 48.59 -0.06 25.12
N GLY A 9 48.96 -1.16 24.46
CA GLY A 9 48.56 -2.51 24.84
C GLY A 9 47.54 -2.96 23.79
N LEU A 10 47.78 -4.08 23.12
CA LEU A 10 46.93 -4.61 22.05
C LEU A 10 45.44 -4.63 22.48
N PRO A 11 44.49 -4.38 21.56
CA PRO A 11 43.08 -4.55 21.89
C PRO A 11 42.81 -6.01 22.31
N PRO A 12 41.98 -6.23 23.34
CA PRO A 12 41.74 -7.56 23.88
C PRO A 12 41.14 -8.47 22.82
N THR A 13 41.72 -9.66 22.68
CA THR A 13 41.11 -10.77 21.94
C THR A 13 39.72 -11.05 22.52
N PRO A 14 38.65 -11.10 21.71
CA PRO A 14 37.33 -11.43 22.21
C PRO A 14 37.36 -12.87 22.77
N PRO A 15 36.66 -13.14 23.89
CA PRO A 15 36.66 -14.47 24.48
C PRO A 15 36.06 -15.49 23.51
N SER A 16 36.78 -16.59 23.31
CA SER A 16 36.41 -17.77 22.50
C SER A 16 35.25 -18.59 23.11
N SER A 17 34.20 -17.91 23.57
CA SER A 17 33.03 -18.51 24.21
C SER A 17 31.72 -17.84 23.78
N LEU A 18 31.70 -17.18 22.61
CA LEU A 18 30.45 -16.97 21.89
C LEU A 18 30.14 -18.28 21.18
N SER A 19 29.55 -19.22 21.92
CA SER A 19 28.98 -20.43 21.36
C SER A 19 28.04 -20.03 20.23
N ASN A 20 28.11 -20.74 19.09
CA ASN A 20 27.26 -20.48 17.92
C ASN A 20 25.77 -20.34 18.29
N SER A 21 25.32 -20.98 19.38
CA SER A 21 23.96 -20.87 19.92
C SER A 21 23.58 -19.44 20.33
N ALA A 22 24.46 -18.68 20.97
CA ALA A 22 24.14 -17.32 21.42
C ALA A 22 24.11 -16.31 20.26
N MET A 23 24.91 -16.53 19.21
CA MET A 23 24.82 -15.76 17.97
C MET A 23 23.57 -16.13 17.16
N GLN A 24 23.18 -17.42 17.15
CA GLN A 24 21.94 -17.88 16.51
C GLN A 24 20.69 -17.24 17.15
N GLU A 25 20.66 -17.06 18.48
CA GLU A 25 19.54 -16.40 19.17
C GLU A 25 19.40 -14.91 18.84
N MET A 26 20.52 -14.20 18.59
CA MET A 26 20.48 -12.82 18.11
C MET A 26 19.99 -12.72 16.66
N ILE A 27 20.36 -13.70 15.81
CA ILE A 27 19.86 -13.81 14.44
C ILE A 27 18.34 -14.14 14.44
N ASN A 28 17.89 -15.03 15.33
CA ASN A 28 16.48 -15.41 15.45
C ASN A 28 15.58 -14.30 16.03
N LYS A 29 16.14 -13.28 16.70
CA LYS A 29 15.41 -12.08 17.14
C LYS A 29 15.26 -11.02 16.06
N GLY A 30 15.94 -11.16 14.92
CA GLY A 30 15.89 -10.24 13.80
C GLY A 30 15.32 -10.90 12.55
N GLY A 31 14.00 -10.91 12.42
CA GLY A 31 13.33 -11.14 11.14
C GLY A 31 13.02 -12.60 10.81
N SER A 32 11.89 -13.10 11.30
CA SER A 32 11.14 -14.13 10.59
C SER A 32 9.66 -13.86 10.79
N VAL A 33 9.04 -13.35 9.72
CA VAL A 33 7.59 -13.35 9.54
C VAL A 33 7.18 -14.80 9.63
N LEU A 34 6.50 -15.17 10.72
CA LEU A 34 5.78 -16.42 10.80
C LEU A 34 4.77 -16.41 9.65
N GLU A 35 5.03 -17.22 8.62
CA GLU A 35 3.98 -17.63 7.70
C GLU A 35 2.80 -18.15 8.52
N PRO A 36 1.56 -17.73 8.22
CA PRO A 36 0.43 -18.15 9.01
C PRO A 36 0.17 -19.63 8.78
N VAL A 37 0.52 -20.42 9.80
CA VAL A 37 -0.01 -21.75 10.05
C VAL A 37 -1.53 -21.70 9.96
N ALA A 38 -2.07 -22.52 9.06
CA ALA A 38 -3.49 -22.71 8.84
C ALA A 38 -4.26 -22.83 10.16
N THR A 39 -5.10 -21.85 10.47
CA THR A 39 -6.00 -21.87 11.63
C THR A 39 -7.36 -21.29 11.25
N ALA A 40 -8.36 -22.18 11.25
CA ALA A 40 -9.81 -21.93 11.25
C ALA A 40 -10.41 -21.21 10.01
N PRO A 41 -11.68 -21.50 9.65
CA PRO A 41 -12.44 -20.57 8.82
C PRO A 41 -12.58 -19.29 9.64
N ALA A 42 -11.72 -18.31 9.36
CA ALA A 42 -11.86 -16.98 9.87
C ALA A 42 -13.29 -16.54 9.55
N LYS A 43 -14.10 -16.32 10.62
CA LYS A 43 -15.26 -15.44 10.53
C LYS A 43 -14.83 -14.28 9.67
N ALA A 44 -15.48 -14.12 8.51
CA ALA A 44 -15.16 -13.07 7.56
C ALA A 44 -15.03 -11.77 8.35
N ALA A 45 -13.79 -11.34 8.58
CA ALA A 45 -13.53 -9.97 8.95
C ALA A 45 -14.20 -9.15 7.84
N PRO A 46 -14.94 -8.08 8.18
CA PRO A 46 -15.59 -7.26 7.15
C PRO A 46 -14.51 -6.95 6.13
N GLU A 47 -14.70 -7.41 4.88
CA GLU A 47 -13.73 -7.20 3.81
C GLU A 47 -13.36 -5.72 3.88
N GLU A 48 -12.13 -5.43 4.28
CA GLU A 48 -11.64 -4.06 4.27
C GLU A 48 -11.95 -3.53 2.87
N ASP A 49 -12.65 -2.40 2.79
CA ASP A 49 -13.07 -1.79 1.53
C ASP A 49 -11.83 -1.27 0.80
N LYS A 50 -11.07 -2.21 0.23
CA LYS A 50 -9.82 -1.96 -0.47
C LYS A 50 -10.19 -1.35 -1.81
N LEU A 51 -9.57 -0.22 -2.13
CA LEU A 51 -9.64 0.38 -3.46
C LEU A 51 -9.21 -0.66 -4.50
N LYS A 52 -10.18 -1.15 -5.27
CA LYS A 52 -9.93 -2.01 -6.43
C LYS A 52 -9.80 -1.13 -7.65
N SER A 53 -8.61 -1.10 -8.26
CA SER A 53 -8.40 -0.48 -9.55
C SER A 53 -8.79 -1.44 -10.66
N PHE A 54 -9.42 -0.93 -11.70
CA PHE A 54 -9.69 -1.68 -12.91
C PHE A 54 -9.55 -0.77 -14.13
N THR A 55 -9.15 -1.35 -15.25
CA THR A 55 -9.04 -0.66 -16.53
C THR A 55 -10.15 -1.18 -17.43
N PHE A 56 -10.86 -0.26 -18.09
CA PHE A 56 -11.85 -0.60 -19.11
C PHE A 56 -11.49 0.07 -20.42
N LYS A 57 -11.88 -0.55 -21.53
CA LYS A 57 -11.66 -0.03 -22.88
C LYS A 57 -12.88 0.78 -23.29
N ILE A 58 -12.65 1.96 -23.83
CA ILE A 58 -13.65 2.82 -24.46
C ILE A 58 -13.16 3.25 -25.83
N TYR A 59 -14.08 3.71 -26.67
CA TYR A 59 -13.68 4.30 -27.94
C TYR A 59 -12.96 5.63 -27.72
N GLU A 60 -12.02 5.95 -28.61
CA GLU A 60 -11.30 7.22 -28.57
C GLU A 60 -12.25 8.42 -28.67
N SER A 61 -13.32 8.28 -29.46
CA SER A 61 -14.38 9.29 -29.57
C SER A 61 -15.09 9.56 -28.24
N GLU A 62 -15.30 8.53 -27.42
CA GLU A 62 -15.91 8.66 -26.09
C GLU A 62 -14.94 9.34 -25.12
N LEU A 63 -13.65 9.00 -25.18
CA LEU A 63 -12.61 9.66 -24.39
C LEU A 63 -12.51 11.16 -24.74
N ALA A 64 -12.57 11.49 -26.03
CA ALA A 64 -12.56 12.87 -26.50
C ALA A 64 -13.79 13.66 -25.99
N GLN A 65 -14.97 13.04 -25.99
CA GLN A 65 -16.19 13.65 -25.43
C GLN A 65 -16.05 13.95 -23.94
N ILE A 66 -15.52 13.01 -23.16
CA ILE A 66 -15.30 13.20 -21.71
C ILE A 66 -14.36 14.39 -21.47
N ARG A 67 -13.27 14.50 -22.24
CA ARG A 67 -12.32 15.62 -22.13
C ARG A 67 -12.95 16.96 -22.54
N ALA A 68 -13.74 16.98 -23.61
CA ALA A 68 -14.43 18.19 -24.04
C ALA A 68 -15.39 18.72 -22.96
N ILE A 69 -16.12 17.82 -22.29
CA ILE A 69 -16.99 18.18 -21.16
C ILE A 69 -16.16 18.69 -19.99
N GLN A 70 -15.06 18.03 -19.65
CA GLN A 70 -14.15 18.45 -18.58
C GLN A 70 -13.58 19.86 -18.84
N ASP A 71 -13.18 20.16 -20.07
CA ASP A 71 -12.63 21.46 -20.45
C ASP A 71 -13.68 22.58 -20.47
N SER A 72 -14.94 22.24 -20.72
CA SER A 72 -16.07 23.16 -20.69
C SER A 72 -16.46 23.61 -19.28
N LEU A 73 -16.06 22.86 -18.24
CA LEU A 73 -16.33 23.20 -16.85
C LEU A 73 -15.46 24.40 -16.42
N PRO A 74 -15.98 25.27 -15.53
CA PRO A 74 -15.20 26.36 -14.95
C PRO A 74 -13.90 25.83 -14.36
N LYS A 75 -12.77 26.53 -14.55
CA LYS A 75 -11.44 26.08 -14.10
C LYS A 75 -11.39 25.65 -12.63
N ARG A 76 -12.27 26.23 -11.81
CA ARG A 76 -12.44 25.94 -10.38
C ARG A 76 -12.99 24.53 -10.11
N ASP A 77 -13.78 23.99 -11.03
CA ASP A 77 -14.51 22.71 -10.86
C ASP A 77 -14.01 21.63 -11.83
N ARG A 78 -12.79 21.80 -12.38
CA ARG A 78 -12.16 20.78 -13.22
C ARG A 78 -11.82 19.55 -12.37
N ILE A 79 -12.74 18.59 -12.36
CA ILE A 79 -12.56 17.30 -11.72
C ILE A 79 -11.67 16.38 -12.58
N SER A 80 -11.01 15.40 -11.95
CA SER A 80 -10.27 14.36 -12.65
C SER A 80 -11.20 13.53 -13.55
N ILE A 81 -10.69 12.98 -14.65
CA ILE A 81 -11.43 12.04 -15.50
C ILE A 81 -11.97 10.87 -14.67
N HIS A 82 -11.19 10.39 -13.70
CA HIS A 82 -11.60 9.35 -12.77
C HIS A 82 -12.87 9.74 -12.00
N ASP A 83 -12.89 10.93 -11.41
CA ASP A 83 -14.01 11.41 -10.59
C ASP A 83 -15.24 11.70 -11.45
N PHE A 84 -15.02 12.20 -12.67
CA PHE A 84 -16.09 12.37 -13.66
C PHE A 84 -16.78 11.04 -13.98
N VAL A 85 -15.99 9.99 -14.28
CA VAL A 85 -16.53 8.66 -14.58
C VAL A 85 -17.25 8.10 -13.36
N LEU A 86 -16.69 8.21 -12.16
CA LEU A 86 -17.34 7.75 -10.93
C LEU A 86 -18.67 8.46 -10.66
N ALA A 87 -18.72 9.79 -10.82
CA ALA A 87 -19.93 10.57 -10.62
C ALA A 87 -21.02 10.15 -11.61
N ALA A 88 -20.67 10.03 -12.89
CA ALA A 88 -21.60 9.60 -13.94
C ALA A 88 -22.14 8.18 -13.70
N VAL A 89 -21.28 7.24 -13.27
CA VAL A 89 -21.68 5.87 -12.94
C VAL A 89 -22.63 5.86 -11.74
N LYS A 90 -22.29 6.58 -10.66
CA LYS A 90 -23.16 6.69 -9.46
C LYS A 90 -24.52 7.26 -9.82
N GLU A 91 -24.56 8.34 -10.59
CA GLU A 91 -25.81 8.96 -11.04
C GLU A 91 -26.66 7.98 -11.87
N LYS A 92 -26.03 7.22 -12.77
CA LYS A 92 -26.71 6.22 -13.59
C LYS A 92 -27.31 5.10 -12.74
N ILE A 93 -26.57 4.61 -11.73
CA ILE A 93 -27.04 3.59 -10.78
C ILE A 93 -28.27 4.10 -10.02
N VAL A 94 -28.22 5.33 -9.49
CA VAL A 94 -29.35 5.92 -8.76
C VAL A 94 -30.58 6.07 -9.66
N LYS A 95 -30.40 6.54 -10.91
CA LYS A 95 -31.50 6.64 -11.88
C LYS A 95 -32.11 5.28 -12.22
N MET A 96 -31.28 4.26 -12.39
CA MET A 96 -31.75 2.89 -12.66
C MET A 96 -32.49 2.29 -11.46
N ALA A 97 -31.97 2.46 -10.24
CA ALA A 97 -32.59 1.97 -9.01
C ALA A 97 -33.95 2.63 -8.72
N LYS A 98 -34.09 3.94 -9.02
CA LYS A 98 -35.38 4.63 -8.97
C LYS A 98 -36.36 4.10 -10.01
N LYS A 99 -35.88 3.80 -11.21
CA LYS A 99 -36.72 3.29 -12.30
C LYS A 99 -37.15 1.83 -12.07
N SER A 100 -36.33 1.02 -11.41
CA SER A 100 -36.66 -0.37 -11.07
C SER A 100 -37.64 -0.48 -9.89
N ASN A 101 -37.59 0.43 -8.91
CA ASN A 101 -38.54 0.47 -7.79
C ASN A 101 -39.91 1.09 -8.14
N LEU A 102 -40.05 1.66 -9.33
CA LEU A 102 -41.32 2.21 -9.84
C LEU A 102 -42.13 1.19 -10.65
N LYS A 103 -41.70 -0.07 -10.67
CA LYS A 103 -42.32 -1.18 -11.39
C LYS A 103 -42.88 -2.19 -10.39
#